data_AF-A0A956QZ08-F1
#
_entry.id   AF-A0A956QZ08-F1
#
_cell.length_a   1.000
_cell.length_b   1.000
_cell.length_c   1.000
_cell.angle_alpha   90.00
_cell.angle_beta   90.00
_cell.angle_gamma   90.00
#
_symmetry.space_group_name_H-M   'P 1'
#
loop_
_entity.id
_entity.type
_entity.pdbx_description
1 polymer ?
#
loop_
_entity_poly.entity_id
_entity_poly.type
_entity_poly.pdbx_seq_one_letter_code
_entity_poly.pdbx_strand_id
1 'polypeptide(L)'
;MTPSIFIRTTVSPTLVALLAGVLLAGCGGDATAGDDDDGMPLENAPIVGCPGAALIGVLDDPSEDCGLDGRVPAGWEAIRTFEGANPNLANFGPAPGALGGFCSYTPTFDAKPSDYDEMLAAIAASPHMPLDSVGTDCSGQAPQAGINTDEVRAALGAAFRANLDWVDPMQLGATQSARTPVSVGVVDTVSREAWVDPNIMPNNEHGLQMTALNRDIACPGGDLSCTGPVFTTLGLPREDWESGADWIRGGEFGTQGDMAAAIYEAVAAWQTAREVDPNAPPRLILNLSLGWEREL
;
A
#
# COMPACT_ATOMS: atom_id res chain seq x y z
N MET A 1 -2.05 -6.29 49.03
CA MET A 1 -2.15 -7.45 48.10
C MET A 1 -2.81 -6.92 46.84
N THR A 2 -2.00 -6.57 45.84
CA THR A 2 -2.43 -6.00 44.56
C THR A 2 -2.38 -7.11 43.51
N PRO A 3 -3.42 -7.33 42.69
CA PRO A 3 -3.37 -8.34 41.65
C PRO A 3 -2.58 -7.80 40.46
N SER A 4 -1.46 -8.45 40.14
CA SER A 4 -0.74 -8.22 38.88
C SER A 4 -1.29 -9.19 37.84
N ILE A 5 -1.99 -8.68 36.84
CA ILE A 5 -2.36 -9.43 35.64
C ILE A 5 -1.20 -9.28 34.65
N PHE A 6 -0.43 -10.34 34.46
CA PHE A 6 0.56 -10.45 33.41
C PHE A 6 -0.08 -11.07 32.17
N ILE A 7 -0.32 -10.27 31.13
CA ILE A 7 -0.59 -10.78 29.78
C ILE A 7 0.73 -10.78 29.03
N ARG A 8 1.37 -11.96 28.93
CA ARG A 8 2.45 -12.21 27.97
C ARG A 8 1.80 -12.59 26.64
N THR A 9 1.82 -11.68 25.68
CA THR A 9 1.63 -12.03 24.27
C THR A 9 3.00 -12.17 23.63
N THR A 10 3.43 -13.40 23.40
CA THR A 10 4.52 -13.73 22.47
C THR A 10 4.01 -13.47 21.06
N VAL A 11 4.55 -12.47 20.38
CA VAL A 11 4.32 -12.26 18.95
C VAL A 11 5.10 -13.35 18.21
N SER A 12 4.38 -14.31 17.64
CA SER A 12 4.97 -15.37 16.81
C SER A 12 5.40 -14.76 15.47
N PRO A 13 6.59 -15.09 14.92
CA PRO A 13 7.07 -14.58 13.63
C PRO A 13 6.33 -15.16 12.40
N THR A 14 5.09 -15.64 12.57
CA THR A 14 4.32 -16.38 11.55
C THR A 14 3.31 -15.50 10.80
N LEU A 15 3.35 -14.18 10.96
CA LEU A 15 2.34 -13.26 10.41
C LEU A 15 2.61 -12.80 8.96
N VAL A 16 3.65 -13.30 8.30
CA VAL A 16 3.97 -12.93 6.89
C VAL A 16 3.21 -13.82 5.87
N ALA A 17 2.67 -14.96 6.28
CA ALA A 17 2.05 -15.92 5.36
C ALA A 17 0.55 -15.71 5.08
N LEU A 18 -0.11 -14.70 5.67
CA LEU A 18 -1.58 -14.58 5.57
C LEU A 18 -2.09 -13.61 4.50
N LEU A 19 -1.22 -12.90 3.78
CA LEU A 19 -1.65 -12.02 2.67
C LEU A 19 -1.77 -12.73 1.31
N ALA A 20 -1.26 -13.95 1.15
CA ALA A 20 -1.27 -14.66 -0.13
C ALA A 20 -2.54 -15.48 -0.41
N GLY A 21 -3.52 -15.50 0.50
CA GLY A 21 -4.59 -16.53 0.50
C GLY A 21 -6.01 -16.09 0.15
N VAL A 22 -6.27 -14.83 -0.19
CA VAL A 22 -7.65 -14.35 -0.43
C VAL A 22 -7.74 -13.49 -1.69
N LEU A 23 -7.54 -14.10 -2.85
CA LEU A 23 -8.01 -13.61 -4.15
C LEU A 23 -8.27 -14.85 -4.99
N LEU A 24 -9.51 -15.02 -5.46
CA LEU A 24 -10.01 -15.90 -6.54
C LEU A 24 -11.41 -16.43 -6.20
N ALA A 25 -12.40 -15.56 -6.35
CA ALA A 25 -13.78 -15.96 -6.61
C ALA A 25 -14.27 -15.08 -7.75
N GLY A 26 -14.24 -15.62 -8.98
CA GLY A 26 -14.71 -14.97 -10.19
C GLY A 26 -16.22 -15.10 -10.34
N CYS A 27 -16.89 -14.01 -10.71
CA CYS A 27 -18.28 -14.00 -11.16
C CYS A 27 -18.32 -14.22 -12.67
N GLY A 28 -19.15 -15.17 -13.12
CA GLY A 28 -19.33 -15.47 -14.54
C GLY A 28 -20.12 -14.38 -15.26
N GLY A 29 -19.51 -13.77 -16.27
CA GLY A 29 -20.16 -12.89 -17.24
C GLY A 29 -20.59 -13.65 -18.49
N ASP A 30 -21.76 -13.29 -19.00
CA ASP A 30 -22.53 -13.93 -20.07
C ASP A 30 -21.84 -13.80 -21.44
N ALA A 31 -21.63 -14.94 -22.12
CA ALA A 31 -20.92 -15.01 -23.40
C ALA A 31 -21.84 -14.75 -24.60
N THR A 32 -21.65 -13.63 -25.30
CA THR A 32 -22.18 -13.45 -26.66
C THR A 32 -21.18 -13.96 -27.68
N ALA A 33 -21.55 -15.03 -28.38
CA ALA A 33 -20.73 -15.73 -29.37
C ALA A 33 -20.50 -14.92 -30.65
N GLY A 34 -19.23 -14.68 -30.99
CA GLY A 34 -18.74 -14.39 -32.33
C GLY A 34 -17.57 -15.31 -32.62
N ASP A 35 -17.66 -16.08 -33.71
CA ASP A 35 -16.60 -16.98 -34.20
C ASP A 35 -15.42 -16.15 -34.73
N ASP A 36 -14.37 -15.99 -33.92
CA ASP A 36 -13.02 -15.70 -34.38
C ASP A 36 -12.09 -16.84 -33.88
N ASP A 37 -10.96 -17.03 -34.56
CA ASP A 37 -9.97 -18.09 -34.32
C ASP A 37 -9.28 -17.86 -32.96
N ASP A 38 -10.02 -18.10 -31.88
CA ASP A 38 -9.66 -17.79 -30.51
C ASP A 38 -8.67 -18.85 -30.02
N GLY A 39 -7.38 -18.49 -29.99
CA GLY A 39 -6.38 -19.24 -29.26
C GLY A 39 -6.94 -19.60 -27.88
N MET A 40 -6.93 -20.88 -27.52
CA MET A 40 -7.58 -21.34 -26.30
C MET A 40 -7.12 -20.48 -25.13
N PRO A 41 -8.03 -19.85 -24.36
CA PRO A 41 -7.66 -18.98 -23.27
C PRO A 41 -6.72 -19.74 -22.34
N LEU A 42 -5.60 -19.10 -21.98
CA LEU A 42 -4.63 -19.68 -21.04
C LEU A 42 -5.39 -20.01 -19.75
N GLU A 43 -5.54 -21.30 -19.48
CA GLU A 43 -6.29 -21.78 -18.33
C GLU A 43 -5.62 -21.20 -17.06
N ASN A 44 -6.40 -20.47 -16.24
CA ASN A 44 -5.97 -19.75 -15.04
C ASN A 44 -5.26 -18.40 -15.25
N ALA A 45 -5.27 -17.82 -16.46
CA ALA A 45 -4.82 -16.45 -16.63
C ALA A 45 -5.69 -15.45 -15.84
N PRO A 46 -5.10 -14.42 -15.22
CA PRO A 46 -5.87 -13.33 -14.63
C PRO A 46 -6.66 -12.59 -15.71
N ILE A 47 -7.91 -12.21 -15.39
CA ILE A 47 -8.71 -11.33 -16.24
C ILE A 47 -8.23 -9.91 -16.00
N VAL A 48 -7.73 -9.27 -17.06
CA VAL A 48 -7.32 -7.85 -17.02
C VAL A 48 -8.53 -6.98 -17.34
N GLY A 49 -9.22 -6.51 -16.30
CA GLY A 49 -10.43 -5.67 -16.41
C GLY A 49 -10.16 -4.16 -16.57
N CYS A 50 -8.93 -3.73 -16.30
CA CYS A 50 -8.54 -2.33 -16.22
C CYS A 50 -7.44 -2.00 -17.26
N PRO A 51 -7.75 -1.24 -18.34
CA PRO A 51 -6.77 -0.83 -19.35
C PRO A 51 -5.58 -0.07 -18.75
N GLY A 52 -4.39 -0.29 -19.30
CA GLY A 52 -3.13 0.32 -18.82
C GLY A 52 -2.62 -0.16 -17.46
N ALA A 53 -3.23 -1.16 -16.84
CA ALA A 53 -2.76 -1.69 -15.57
C ALA A 53 -1.44 -2.46 -15.68
N ALA A 54 -0.68 -2.45 -14.59
CA ALA A 54 0.45 -3.35 -14.45
C ALA A 54 -0.03 -4.77 -14.12
N LEU A 55 0.80 -5.77 -14.41
CA LEU A 55 0.65 -7.10 -13.84
C LEU A 55 1.63 -7.27 -12.69
N ILE A 56 1.18 -7.80 -11.56
CA ILE A 56 2.06 -8.18 -10.46
C ILE A 56 2.10 -9.70 -10.38
N GLY A 57 3.30 -10.27 -10.47
CA GLY A 57 3.54 -11.69 -10.30
C GLY A 57 4.53 -11.97 -9.18
N VAL A 58 4.53 -13.22 -8.69
CA VAL A 58 5.45 -13.67 -7.63
C VAL A 58 6.35 -14.76 -8.18
N LEU A 59 7.65 -14.55 -8.10
CA LEU A 59 8.66 -15.54 -8.47
C LEU A 59 8.67 -16.69 -7.46
N ASP A 60 8.86 -17.91 -7.96
CA ASP A 60 9.05 -19.12 -7.13
C ASP A 60 10.33 -19.04 -6.28
N ASP A 61 11.37 -18.40 -6.82
CA ASP A 61 12.63 -18.09 -6.13
C ASP A 61 12.85 -16.56 -6.12
N PRO A 62 12.87 -15.92 -4.94
CA PRO A 62 13.06 -14.47 -4.84
C PRO A 62 14.45 -13.98 -5.27
N SER A 63 15.41 -14.87 -5.50
CA SER A 63 16.74 -14.52 -6.03
C SER A 63 16.78 -14.38 -7.56
N GLU A 64 15.79 -14.92 -8.28
CA GLU A 64 15.64 -14.76 -9.73
C GLU A 64 15.19 -13.35 -10.09
N ASP A 65 15.46 -12.90 -11.32
CA ASP A 65 15.07 -11.56 -11.78
C ASP A 65 13.69 -11.52 -12.47
N CYS A 66 13.12 -10.32 -12.59
CA CYS A 66 11.81 -10.12 -13.21
C CYS A 66 11.84 -10.22 -14.75
N GLY A 67 12.99 -10.47 -15.37
CA GLY A 67 13.21 -10.47 -16.82
C GLY A 67 12.66 -11.69 -17.56
N LEU A 68 12.15 -12.70 -16.84
CA LEU A 68 11.53 -13.91 -17.42
C LEU A 68 12.43 -14.57 -18.48
N ASP A 69 13.72 -14.76 -18.20
CA ASP A 69 14.72 -15.27 -19.15
C ASP A 69 14.84 -14.46 -20.46
N GLY A 70 14.59 -13.15 -20.39
CA GLY A 70 14.59 -12.25 -21.54
C GLY A 70 13.34 -12.36 -22.42
N ARG A 71 12.23 -12.89 -21.89
CA ARG A 71 10.96 -13.05 -22.62
C ARG A 71 9.97 -11.92 -22.40
N VAL A 72 10.29 -10.94 -21.57
CA VAL A 72 9.46 -9.73 -21.40
C VAL A 72 9.25 -9.07 -22.77
N PRO A 73 8.01 -8.93 -23.25
CA PRO A 73 7.74 -8.35 -24.57
C PRO A 73 8.22 -6.90 -24.68
N ALA A 74 8.47 -6.46 -25.91
CA ALA A 74 8.91 -5.10 -26.15
C ALA A 74 7.85 -4.09 -25.67
N GLY A 75 8.30 -3.03 -24.99
CA GLY A 75 7.41 -2.01 -24.42
C GLY A 75 6.86 -2.34 -23.03
N TRP A 76 7.24 -3.48 -22.44
CA TRP A 76 6.97 -3.76 -21.03
C TRP A 76 8.20 -3.48 -20.17
N GLU A 77 7.99 -2.78 -19.07
CA GLU A 77 8.98 -2.58 -18.02
C GLU A 77 8.78 -3.62 -16.92
N ALA A 78 9.84 -4.37 -16.60
CA ALA A 78 9.83 -5.37 -15.54
C ALA A 78 10.73 -4.92 -14.39
N ILE A 79 10.14 -4.71 -13.22
CA ILE A 79 10.84 -4.23 -12.01
C ILE A 79 10.43 -5.03 -10.78
N ARG A 80 11.31 -5.08 -9.78
CA ARG A 80 10.93 -5.60 -8.46
C ARG A 80 10.07 -4.58 -7.72
N THR A 81 8.88 -4.99 -7.29
CA THR A 81 7.88 -4.08 -6.68
C THR A 81 8.43 -3.38 -5.44
N PHE A 82 9.15 -4.10 -4.59
CA PHE A 82 9.67 -3.56 -3.32
C PHE A 82 11.10 -3.00 -3.39
N GLU A 83 11.63 -2.77 -4.59
CA GLU A 83 12.96 -2.21 -4.79
C GLU A 83 12.95 -1.04 -5.79
N GLY A 84 12.22 -1.19 -6.90
CA GLY A 84 12.24 -0.23 -8.01
C GLY A 84 10.93 0.49 -8.28
N ALA A 85 9.78 0.01 -7.78
CA ALA A 85 8.49 0.62 -8.12
C ALA A 85 8.26 1.99 -7.47
N ASN A 86 8.95 2.28 -6.36
CA ASN A 86 8.94 3.57 -5.69
C ASN A 86 10.40 4.02 -5.47
N PRO A 87 10.80 5.23 -5.91
CA PRO A 87 12.17 5.72 -5.77
C PRO A 87 12.65 5.82 -4.32
N ASN A 88 11.75 5.96 -3.35
CA ASN A 88 12.10 6.00 -1.92
C ASN A 88 12.62 4.65 -1.42
N LEU A 89 12.32 3.55 -2.13
CA LEU A 89 12.75 2.20 -1.73
C LEU A 89 14.23 1.92 -1.98
N ALA A 90 14.87 2.69 -2.87
CA ALA A 90 16.29 2.55 -3.17
C ALA A 90 17.21 2.69 -1.93
N ASN A 91 16.71 3.33 -0.87
CA ASN A 91 17.46 3.55 0.36
C ASN A 91 17.47 2.37 1.34
N PHE A 92 16.61 1.35 1.14
CA PHE A 92 16.49 0.21 2.07
C PHE A 92 17.28 -1.04 1.63
N GLY A 93 17.89 -1.00 0.45
CA GLY A 93 18.55 -2.17 -0.13
C GLY A 93 17.55 -3.22 -0.65
N PRO A 94 18.01 -4.45 -0.92
CA PRO A 94 17.15 -5.51 -1.45
C PRO A 94 16.00 -5.87 -0.50
N ALA A 95 14.85 -6.21 -1.07
CA ALA A 95 13.69 -6.60 -0.29
C ALA A 95 13.94 -7.94 0.45
N PRO A 96 13.59 -8.07 1.74
CA PRO A 96 13.94 -9.25 2.52
C PRO A 96 13.04 -10.44 2.19
N GLY A 97 13.65 -11.63 2.12
CA GLY A 97 12.94 -12.91 2.03
C GLY A 97 12.04 -13.01 0.79
N ALA A 98 10.78 -13.44 0.99
CA ALA A 98 9.83 -13.64 -0.10
C ALA A 98 9.40 -12.33 -0.80
N LEU A 99 9.58 -11.16 -0.16
CA LEU A 99 9.26 -9.88 -0.80
C LEU A 99 10.13 -9.60 -2.01
N GLY A 100 11.37 -10.12 -2.04
CA GLY A 100 12.24 -10.02 -3.22
C GLY A 100 11.63 -10.64 -4.47
N GLY A 101 10.70 -11.59 -4.35
CA GLY A 101 10.08 -12.28 -5.47
C GLY A 101 8.96 -11.52 -6.18
N PHE A 102 8.52 -10.36 -5.69
CA PHE A 102 7.42 -9.62 -6.32
C PHE A 102 7.92 -8.79 -7.49
N CYS A 103 7.34 -9.06 -8.66
CA CYS A 103 7.65 -8.37 -9.91
C CYS A 103 6.44 -7.62 -10.43
N SER A 104 6.66 -6.39 -10.89
CA SER A 104 5.70 -5.57 -11.61
C SER A 104 6.07 -5.53 -13.09
N TYR A 105 5.08 -5.75 -13.95
CA TYR A 105 5.16 -5.63 -15.40
C TYR A 105 4.26 -4.50 -15.83
N THR A 106 4.84 -3.37 -16.20
CA THR A 106 4.11 -2.15 -16.52
C THR A 106 4.26 -1.84 -18.01
N PRO A 107 3.16 -1.64 -18.76
CA PRO A 107 3.27 -1.24 -20.15
C PRO A 107 3.76 0.21 -20.25
N THR A 108 4.76 0.46 -21.10
CA THR A 108 5.24 1.82 -21.42
C THR A 108 4.49 2.44 -22.61
N PHE A 109 3.31 1.90 -22.91
CA PHE A 109 2.46 2.25 -24.05
C PHE A 109 0.98 2.09 -23.66
N ASP A 110 0.07 2.59 -24.49
CA ASP A 110 -1.38 2.41 -24.31
C ASP A 110 -1.79 0.97 -24.64
N ALA A 111 -1.72 0.10 -23.62
CA ALA A 111 -1.91 -1.34 -23.76
C ALA A 111 -3.38 -1.72 -24.00
N LYS A 112 -3.59 -2.49 -25.07
CA LYS A 112 -4.86 -3.11 -25.42
C LYS A 112 -4.96 -4.51 -24.80
N PRO A 113 -6.15 -5.11 -24.72
CA PRO A 113 -6.32 -6.46 -24.20
C PRO A 113 -5.36 -7.50 -24.82
N SER A 114 -5.15 -7.46 -26.14
CA SER A 114 -4.23 -8.36 -26.83
C SER A 114 -2.76 -8.24 -26.41
N ASP A 115 -2.34 -7.08 -25.90
CA ASP A 115 -0.97 -6.87 -25.44
C ASP A 115 -0.71 -7.59 -24.10
N TYR A 116 -1.76 -7.76 -23.29
CA TYR A 116 -1.70 -8.58 -22.07
C TYR A 116 -1.60 -10.07 -22.40
N ASP A 117 -2.22 -10.54 -23.47
CA ASP A 117 -2.10 -11.94 -23.90
C ASP A 117 -0.64 -12.31 -24.21
N GLU A 118 0.11 -11.40 -24.85
CA GLU A 118 1.54 -11.60 -25.13
C GLU A 118 2.36 -11.65 -23.83
N MET A 119 2.10 -10.74 -22.89
CA MET A 119 2.78 -10.72 -21.59
C MET A 119 2.46 -11.96 -20.74
N LEU A 120 1.20 -12.38 -20.71
CA LEU A 120 0.75 -13.58 -20.00
C LEU A 120 1.29 -14.86 -20.62
N ALA A 121 1.42 -14.91 -21.95
CA ALA A 121 2.10 -16.01 -22.63
C ALA A 121 3.59 -16.07 -22.29
N ALA A 122 4.27 -14.92 -22.17
CA ALA A 122 5.66 -14.86 -21.73
C ALA A 122 5.84 -15.37 -20.29
N ILE A 123 4.94 -14.98 -19.38
CA ILE A 123 4.88 -15.48 -18.00
C ILE A 123 4.64 -16.99 -17.98
N ALA A 124 3.60 -17.48 -18.66
CA ALA A 124 3.24 -18.89 -18.67
C ALA A 124 4.36 -19.80 -19.22
N ALA A 125 5.21 -19.25 -20.09
CA ALA A 125 6.35 -19.97 -20.64
C ALA A 125 7.58 -19.95 -19.71
N SER A 126 7.63 -19.05 -18.73
CA SER A 126 8.72 -18.94 -17.74
C SER A 126 8.60 -20.04 -16.69
N PRO A 127 9.70 -20.73 -16.33
CA PRO A 127 9.69 -21.71 -15.24
C PRO A 127 9.76 -21.06 -13.84
N HIS A 128 9.86 -19.73 -13.76
CA HIS A 128 10.13 -19.00 -12.53
C HIS A 128 8.91 -18.32 -11.93
N MET A 129 7.79 -18.24 -12.65
CA MET A 129 6.59 -17.53 -12.22
C MET A 129 5.34 -18.27 -12.69
N PRO A 130 4.61 -18.94 -11.79
CA PRO A 130 3.38 -19.62 -12.17
C PRO A 130 2.27 -18.59 -12.44
N LEU A 131 1.44 -18.85 -13.45
CA LEU A 131 0.44 -17.89 -13.92
C LEU A 131 -0.63 -17.58 -12.85
N ASP A 132 -0.89 -18.51 -11.94
CA ASP A 132 -1.83 -18.34 -10.81
C ASP A 132 -1.29 -17.43 -9.69
N SER A 133 0.00 -17.08 -9.73
CA SER A 133 0.61 -16.06 -8.86
C SER A 133 0.46 -14.65 -9.41
N VAL A 134 -0.09 -14.50 -10.62
CA VAL A 134 -0.19 -13.21 -11.30
C VAL A 134 -1.56 -12.59 -11.10
N GLY A 135 -1.56 -11.33 -10.65
CA GLY A 135 -2.74 -10.50 -10.51
C GLY A 135 -2.60 -9.21 -11.30
N THR A 136 -3.73 -8.59 -11.61
CA THR A 136 -3.77 -7.27 -12.23
C THR A 136 -3.69 -6.18 -11.15
N ASP A 137 -2.79 -5.23 -11.33
CA ASP A 137 -2.61 -4.08 -10.45
C ASP A 137 -3.45 -2.90 -10.93
N CYS A 138 -4.76 -3.00 -10.70
CA CYS A 138 -5.70 -1.99 -11.15
C CYS A 138 -5.60 -0.68 -10.35
N SER A 139 -5.95 0.40 -11.05
CA SER A 139 -6.21 1.72 -10.52
C SER A 139 -7.29 1.77 -9.43
N GLY A 140 -7.09 2.59 -8.40
CA GLY A 140 -8.21 3.07 -7.58
C GLY A 140 -9.21 3.88 -8.43
N GLN A 141 -10.49 3.49 -8.44
CA GLN A 141 -11.49 4.05 -9.36
C GLN A 141 -11.99 5.46 -8.98
N ALA A 142 -11.88 5.88 -7.72
CA ALA A 142 -12.45 7.15 -7.27
C ALA A 142 -11.39 8.03 -6.60
N PRO A 143 -11.22 9.29 -7.05
CA PRO A 143 -10.34 10.23 -6.38
C PRO A 143 -10.87 10.54 -4.98
N GLN A 144 -9.97 10.72 -4.02
CA GLN A 144 -10.28 11.27 -2.69
C GLN A 144 -10.51 12.80 -2.74
N ALA A 145 -11.25 13.28 -3.73
CA ALA A 145 -11.39 14.70 -4.01
C ALA A 145 -12.51 15.36 -3.17
N GLY A 146 -12.28 16.63 -2.81
CA GLY A 146 -13.34 17.56 -2.39
C GLY A 146 -13.71 17.56 -0.90
N ILE A 147 -13.03 16.79 -0.05
CA ILE A 147 -13.31 16.74 1.40
C ILE A 147 -12.21 17.37 2.26
N ASN A 148 -11.29 18.11 1.65
CA ASN A 148 -10.05 18.56 2.29
C ASN A 148 -10.12 19.96 2.94
N THR A 149 -11.19 20.26 3.69
CA THR A 149 -11.30 21.55 4.39
C THR A 149 -11.13 21.38 5.91
N ASP A 150 -10.69 22.44 6.59
CA ASP A 150 -10.58 22.46 8.05
C ASP A 150 -11.95 22.15 8.71
N GLU A 151 -13.05 22.59 8.11
CA GLU A 151 -14.41 22.30 8.55
C GLU A 151 -14.76 20.81 8.42
N VAL A 152 -14.41 20.18 7.29
CA VAL A 152 -14.65 18.74 7.09
C VAL A 152 -13.81 17.93 8.07
N ARG A 153 -12.54 18.29 8.26
CA ARG A 153 -11.67 17.67 9.28
C ARG A 153 -12.28 17.77 10.67
N ALA A 154 -12.75 18.96 11.07
CA ALA A 154 -13.38 19.18 12.37
C ALA A 154 -14.67 18.37 12.51
N ALA A 155 -15.49 18.32 11.47
CA ALA A 155 -16.73 17.54 11.44
C ALA A 155 -16.47 16.02 11.52
N LEU A 156 -15.48 15.51 10.78
CA LEU A 156 -15.05 14.10 10.84
C LEU A 156 -14.52 13.76 12.23
N GLY A 157 -13.68 14.61 12.83
CA GLY A 157 -13.20 14.41 14.20
C GLY A 157 -14.34 14.39 15.23
N ALA A 158 -15.32 15.29 15.09
CA ALA A 158 -16.50 15.29 15.95
C ALA A 158 -17.36 14.04 15.76
N ALA A 159 -17.62 13.64 14.51
CA ALA A 159 -18.39 12.44 14.18
C ALA A 159 -17.69 11.17 14.68
N PHE A 160 -16.37 11.08 14.52
CA PHE A 160 -15.57 9.96 15.02
C PHE A 160 -15.70 9.81 16.53
N ARG A 161 -15.55 10.90 17.28
CA ARG A 161 -15.73 10.90 18.74
C ARG A 161 -17.15 10.51 19.16
N ALA A 162 -18.16 11.02 18.45
CA ALA A 162 -19.56 10.75 18.75
C ALA A 162 -19.95 9.29 18.46
N ASN A 163 -19.39 8.67 17.41
CA ASN A 163 -19.75 7.31 17.00
C ASN A 163 -18.99 6.21 17.75
N LEU A 164 -17.81 6.51 18.31
CA LEU A 164 -16.99 5.51 18.99
C LEU A 164 -17.18 5.47 20.51
N ASP A 165 -18.22 6.14 21.03
CA ASP A 165 -18.41 6.34 22.47
C ASP A 165 -17.08 6.72 23.15
N TRP A 166 -16.37 7.68 22.54
CA TRP A 166 -14.98 7.95 22.86
C TRP A 166 -14.78 8.09 24.38
N VAL A 167 -14.03 7.15 24.94
CA VAL A 167 -13.70 7.14 26.36
C VAL A 167 -12.48 8.02 26.56
N ASP A 168 -12.62 9.06 27.37
CA ASP A 168 -11.52 9.96 27.69
C ASP A 168 -10.35 9.15 28.31
N PRO A 169 -9.08 9.38 27.95
CA PRO A 169 -7.96 8.63 28.52
C PRO A 169 -7.90 8.68 30.06
N MET A 170 -8.39 9.76 30.67
CA MET A 170 -8.53 9.85 32.14
C MET A 170 -9.53 8.83 32.67
N GLN A 171 -10.61 8.55 31.94
CA GLN A 171 -11.59 7.51 32.29
C GLN A 171 -11.01 6.10 32.13
N LEU A 172 -10.07 5.91 31.20
CA LEU A 172 -9.31 4.66 31.05
C LEU A 172 -8.20 4.48 32.10
N GLY A 173 -7.93 5.50 32.92
CA GLY A 173 -6.80 5.50 33.86
C GLY A 173 -5.44 5.43 33.16
N ALA A 174 -5.39 5.72 31.86
CA ALA A 174 -4.18 5.68 31.06
C ALA A 174 -3.41 6.99 31.26
N THR A 175 -2.48 7.01 32.22
CA THR A 175 -1.53 8.12 32.33
C THR A 175 -0.53 8.09 31.17
N GLN A 176 -0.01 9.25 30.77
CA GLN A 176 1.06 9.32 29.76
C GLN A 176 2.26 8.44 30.13
N SER A 177 2.60 8.36 31.42
CA SER A 177 3.66 7.50 31.95
C SER A 177 3.36 5.99 31.86
N ALA A 178 2.09 5.59 31.75
CA ALA A 178 1.68 4.20 31.61
C ALA A 178 1.52 3.76 30.14
N ARG A 179 1.57 4.72 29.20
CA ARG A 179 1.43 4.43 27.77
C ARG A 179 2.72 3.85 27.21
N THR A 180 2.58 2.76 26.44
CA THR A 180 3.68 2.28 25.61
C THR A 180 3.85 3.22 24.42
N PRO A 181 5.05 3.73 24.11
CA PRO A 181 5.28 4.51 22.91
C PRO A 181 4.90 3.71 21.66
N VAL A 182 4.22 4.37 20.72
CA VAL A 182 3.83 3.79 19.43
C VAL A 182 4.13 4.80 18.34
N SER A 183 4.73 4.35 17.23
CA SER A 183 4.81 5.16 16.01
C SER A 183 3.54 4.97 15.19
N VAL A 184 3.07 6.02 14.54
CA VAL A 184 1.95 5.96 13.60
C VAL A 184 2.45 6.37 12.22
N GLY A 185 2.41 5.44 11.27
CA GLY A 185 2.65 5.71 9.85
C GLY A 185 1.31 5.92 9.14
N VAL A 186 1.12 7.06 8.50
CA VAL A 186 -0.04 7.36 7.65
C VAL A 186 0.36 7.08 6.21
N VAL A 187 -0.22 6.03 5.60
CA VAL A 187 0.05 5.64 4.21
C VAL A 187 -1.10 6.15 3.35
N ASP A 188 -0.88 7.26 2.65
CA ASP A 188 -1.96 8.06 2.05
C ASP A 188 -1.44 8.99 0.94
N THR A 189 -2.02 10.17 0.73
CA THR A 189 -1.71 11.11 -0.38
C THR A 189 -0.44 11.95 -0.20
N VAL A 190 0.24 11.87 0.95
CA VAL A 190 1.33 12.80 1.31
C VAL A 190 2.64 12.04 1.51
N SER A 191 3.68 12.45 0.78
CA SER A 191 5.04 11.94 0.95
C SER A 191 5.66 12.40 2.26
N ARG A 192 6.79 11.80 2.63
CA ARG A 192 7.58 12.25 3.78
C ARG A 192 8.18 13.63 3.49
N GLU A 193 8.62 13.87 2.28
CA GLU A 193 9.23 15.10 1.79
C GLU A 193 8.25 16.28 1.92
N ALA A 194 7.03 16.12 1.40
CA ALA A 194 5.96 17.13 1.50
C ALA A 194 5.52 17.36 2.95
N TRP A 195 5.67 16.36 3.83
CA TRP A 195 5.38 16.51 5.24
C TRP A 195 6.44 17.30 6.01
N VAL A 196 7.73 17.10 5.70
CA VAL A 196 8.83 17.74 6.43
C VAL A 196 9.22 19.12 5.89
N ASP A 197 9.05 19.35 4.58
CA ASP A 197 9.37 20.63 3.94
C ASP A 197 8.08 21.43 3.67
N PRO A 198 7.82 22.52 4.41
CA PRO A 198 6.62 23.34 4.22
C PRO A 198 6.56 24.09 2.87
N ASN A 199 7.64 24.08 2.09
CA ASN A 199 7.66 24.67 0.75
C ASN A 199 7.15 23.69 -0.33
N ILE A 200 7.00 22.42 0.00
CA ILE A 200 6.43 21.41 -0.88
C ILE A 200 4.94 21.29 -0.54
N MET A 201 4.09 21.87 -1.38
CA MET A 201 2.64 21.73 -1.22
C MET A 201 2.18 20.39 -1.83
N PRO A 202 1.55 19.49 -1.04
CA PRO A 202 1.00 18.26 -1.59
C PRO A 202 -0.20 18.59 -2.49
N ASN A 203 -0.42 17.78 -3.52
CA ASN A 203 -1.56 17.95 -4.41
C ASN A 203 -2.88 17.61 -3.72
N ASN A 204 -2.83 16.70 -2.74
CA ASN A 204 -3.97 16.33 -1.90
C ASN A 204 -3.55 16.24 -0.43
N GLU A 205 -4.20 17.03 0.44
CA GLU A 205 -3.90 17.13 1.87
C GLU A 205 -4.58 16.06 2.75
N HIS A 206 -5.25 15.06 2.16
CA HIS A 206 -5.97 14.03 2.91
C HIS A 206 -5.07 13.32 3.94
N GLY A 207 -3.87 12.91 3.55
CA GLY A 207 -2.87 12.37 4.48
C GLY A 207 -2.54 13.30 5.65
N LEU A 208 -2.46 14.62 5.42
CA LEU A 208 -2.23 15.61 6.50
C LEU A 208 -3.40 15.63 7.49
N GLN A 209 -4.64 15.57 7.00
CA GLN A 209 -5.82 15.52 7.86
C GLN A 209 -5.85 14.25 8.71
N MET A 210 -5.47 13.11 8.12
CA MET A 210 -5.35 11.85 8.86
C MET A 210 -4.26 11.92 9.93
N THR A 211 -3.10 12.54 9.67
CA THR A 211 -2.10 12.77 10.72
C THR A 211 -2.65 13.63 11.86
N ALA A 212 -3.42 14.69 11.54
CA ALA A 212 -4.01 15.58 12.53
C ALA A 212 -5.04 14.84 13.41
N LEU A 213 -5.91 14.01 12.81
CA LEU A 213 -6.85 13.16 13.54
C LEU A 213 -6.12 12.15 14.43
N ASN A 214 -5.09 11.47 13.92
CA ASN A 214 -4.29 10.54 14.71
C ASN A 214 -3.62 11.24 15.91
N ARG A 215 -3.11 12.47 15.74
CA ARG A 215 -2.55 13.28 16.83
C ARG A 215 -3.60 13.65 17.87
N ASP A 216 -4.78 14.08 17.43
CA ASP A 216 -5.89 14.48 18.29
C ASP A 216 -6.44 13.30 19.13
N ILE A 217 -6.59 12.13 18.50
CA ILE A 217 -6.95 10.84 19.13
C ILE A 217 -5.87 10.40 20.12
N ALA A 218 -4.61 10.45 19.71
CA ALA A 218 -3.49 10.09 20.57
C ALA A 218 -3.38 11.06 21.75
N CYS A 219 -3.69 12.34 21.58
CA CYS A 219 -3.46 13.38 22.58
C CYS A 219 -4.68 14.25 22.90
N PRO A 220 -5.64 13.71 23.68
CA PRO A 220 -6.78 14.46 24.14
C PRO A 220 -6.35 15.67 24.98
N GLY A 221 -6.95 16.82 24.71
CA GLY A 221 -6.61 18.09 25.36
C GLY A 221 -5.48 18.87 24.68
N GLY A 222 -4.93 18.39 23.56
CA GLY A 222 -3.94 19.13 22.74
C GLY A 222 -2.51 19.07 23.27
N ASP A 223 -2.22 18.24 24.27
CA ASP A 223 -0.87 18.02 24.75
C ASP A 223 -0.06 17.18 23.76
N LEU A 224 0.64 17.82 22.83
CA LEU A 224 1.46 17.13 21.82
C LEU A 224 2.61 16.31 22.44
N SER A 225 2.94 16.47 23.73
CA SER A 225 3.98 15.66 24.37
C SER A 225 3.58 14.18 24.52
N CYS A 226 2.30 13.84 24.36
CA CYS A 226 1.85 12.45 24.43
C CYS A 226 1.84 11.70 23.10
N THR A 227 2.15 12.36 21.98
CA THR A 227 2.20 11.68 20.69
C THR A 227 3.55 11.00 20.55
N GLY A 228 3.54 9.71 20.25
CA GLY A 228 4.70 9.11 19.60
C GLY A 228 4.91 9.73 18.20
N PRO A 229 5.99 9.36 17.51
CA PRO A 229 6.28 9.82 16.15
C PRO A 229 5.10 9.51 15.22
N VAL A 230 4.56 10.55 14.58
CA VAL A 230 3.63 10.44 13.46
C VAL A 230 4.37 10.84 12.20
N PHE A 231 4.34 9.99 11.18
CA PHE A 231 4.98 10.23 9.89
C PHE A 231 4.06 9.82 8.75
N THR A 232 4.32 10.36 7.57
CA THR A 232 3.58 10.06 6.34
C THR A 232 4.44 9.21 5.41
N THR A 233 3.77 8.39 4.60
CA THR A 233 4.34 7.63 3.51
C THR A 233 3.38 7.71 2.32
N LEU A 234 3.91 7.97 1.13
CA LEU A 234 3.08 8.19 -0.06
C LEU A 234 2.58 6.85 -0.62
N GLY A 235 1.28 6.62 -0.54
CA GLY A 235 0.59 5.47 -1.14
C GLY A 235 -0.24 5.82 -2.37
N LEU A 236 -0.56 7.10 -2.58
CA LEU A 236 -1.35 7.58 -3.73
C LEU A 236 -0.54 8.62 -4.53
N PRO A 237 0.40 8.18 -5.41
CA PRO A 237 1.35 9.10 -6.02
C PRO A 237 0.84 9.77 -7.31
N ARG A 238 -0.35 9.46 -7.83
CA ARG A 238 -0.81 9.93 -9.15
C ARG A 238 -1.92 10.98 -9.07
N GLU A 239 -1.79 12.08 -9.79
CA GLU A 239 -2.86 13.09 -9.94
C GLU A 239 -3.96 12.62 -10.89
N ASP A 240 -3.59 11.86 -11.93
CA ASP A 240 -4.49 11.18 -12.86
C ASP A 240 -3.77 9.94 -13.46
N TRP A 241 -4.43 9.21 -14.35
CA TRP A 241 -3.85 8.01 -14.99
C TRP A 241 -3.05 8.31 -16.27
N GLU A 242 -3.12 9.54 -16.78
CA GLU A 242 -2.37 9.96 -17.98
C GLU A 242 -0.97 10.46 -17.61
N SER A 243 -0.81 10.95 -16.38
CA SER A 243 0.43 11.43 -15.79
C SER A 243 1.18 10.31 -15.05
N GLY A 244 2.51 10.42 -15.07
CA GLY A 244 3.35 9.57 -14.24
C GLY A 244 3.16 9.87 -12.75
N ALA A 245 3.62 8.95 -11.91
CA ALA A 245 3.62 9.14 -10.46
C ALA A 245 4.47 10.35 -10.03
N ASP A 246 3.88 11.25 -9.24
CA ASP A 246 4.56 12.32 -8.52
C ASP A 246 4.91 11.84 -7.10
N TRP A 247 6.10 11.26 -6.98
CA TRP A 247 6.59 10.70 -5.72
C TRP A 247 6.90 11.75 -4.63
N ILE A 248 6.83 13.04 -4.96
CA ILE A 248 7.13 14.13 -4.03
C ILE A 248 5.86 14.81 -3.55
N ARG A 249 4.98 15.27 -4.44
CA ARG A 249 3.74 15.98 -4.07
C ARG A 249 2.55 15.05 -3.91
N GLY A 250 2.67 13.80 -4.35
CA GLY A 250 1.59 12.83 -4.34
C GLY A 250 0.45 13.18 -5.28
N GLY A 251 -0.69 12.53 -5.11
CA GLY A 251 -1.89 12.79 -5.90
C GLY A 251 -3.14 12.23 -5.23
N GLU A 252 -4.12 11.83 -6.04
CA GLU A 252 -5.42 11.31 -5.59
C GLU A 252 -5.59 9.81 -5.87
N PHE A 253 -4.68 9.24 -6.65
CA PHE A 253 -4.76 7.90 -7.18
C PHE A 253 -3.51 7.07 -6.87
N GLY A 254 -3.71 5.76 -6.78
CA GLY A 254 -2.66 4.76 -6.63
C GLY A 254 -3.19 3.39 -7.02
N THR A 255 -2.27 2.47 -7.28
CA THR A 255 -2.53 1.06 -7.52
C THR A 255 -2.34 0.26 -6.22
N GLN A 256 -2.68 -1.02 -6.25
CA GLN A 256 -2.42 -1.92 -5.11
C GLN A 256 -0.91 -2.12 -4.91
N GLY A 257 -0.14 -2.15 -6.01
CA GLY A 257 1.31 -2.17 -6.01
C GLY A 257 1.93 -0.96 -5.32
N ASP A 258 1.47 0.26 -5.63
CA ASP A 258 1.93 1.47 -4.95
C ASP A 258 1.67 1.39 -3.44
N MET A 259 0.47 0.93 -3.06
CA MET A 259 0.08 0.80 -1.66
C MET A 259 0.93 -0.24 -0.92
N ALA A 260 1.18 -1.39 -1.56
CA ALA A 260 2.06 -2.42 -1.02
C ALA A 260 3.48 -1.88 -0.82
N ALA A 261 4.03 -1.20 -1.83
CA ALA A 261 5.34 -0.55 -1.78
C ALA A 261 5.43 0.48 -0.64
N ALA A 262 4.39 1.29 -0.47
CA ALA A 262 4.31 2.31 0.58
C ALA A 262 4.18 1.69 2.00
N ILE A 263 3.42 0.60 2.16
CA ILE A 263 3.38 -0.16 3.41
C ILE A 263 4.78 -0.70 3.74
N TYR A 264 5.47 -1.27 2.75
CA TYR A 264 6.83 -1.76 2.92
C TYR A 264 7.79 -0.63 3.32
N GLU A 265 7.74 0.51 2.64
CA GLU A 265 8.52 1.71 2.98
C GLU A 265 8.30 2.13 4.45
N ALA A 266 7.04 2.21 4.89
CA ALA A 266 6.70 2.62 6.25
C ALA A 266 7.24 1.63 7.31
N VAL A 267 7.14 0.33 7.02
CA VAL A 267 7.67 -0.72 7.92
C VAL A 267 9.19 -0.69 7.96
N ALA A 268 9.85 -0.60 6.81
CA ALA A 268 11.31 -0.54 6.71
C ALA A 268 11.86 0.70 7.42
N ALA A 269 11.25 1.87 7.21
CA ALA A 269 11.63 3.11 7.90
C ALA A 269 11.51 2.99 9.42
N TRP A 270 10.43 2.37 9.93
CA TRP A 270 10.27 2.13 11.36
C TRP A 270 11.29 1.14 11.92
N GLN A 271 11.61 0.06 11.19
CA GLN A 271 12.65 -0.89 11.59
C GLN A 271 14.02 -0.22 11.67
N THR A 272 14.42 0.52 10.62
CA THR A 272 15.67 1.28 10.58
C THR A 272 15.75 2.27 11.76
N ALA A 273 14.67 2.99 12.08
CA ALA A 273 14.65 3.89 13.21
C ALA A 273 14.91 3.17 14.55
N ARG A 274 14.41 1.94 14.72
CA ARG A 274 14.65 1.11 15.92
C ARG A 274 16.04 0.53 16.01
N GLU A 275 16.70 0.30 14.87
CA GLU A 275 18.09 -0.14 14.84
C GLU A 275 19.04 1.00 15.22
N VAL A 276 18.71 2.23 14.80
CA VAL A 276 19.53 3.43 15.05
C VAL A 276 19.30 4.02 16.45
N ASP A 277 18.06 4.05 16.93
CA ASP A 277 17.71 4.60 18.24
C ASP A 277 17.06 3.53 19.15
N PRO A 278 17.76 3.09 20.23
CA PRO A 278 17.21 2.16 21.21
C PRO A 278 15.95 2.66 21.92
N ASN A 279 15.68 3.97 21.90
CA ASN A 279 14.48 4.58 22.48
C ASN A 279 13.33 4.75 21.48
N ALA A 280 13.53 4.40 20.20
CA ALA A 280 12.47 4.47 19.21
C ALA A 280 11.29 3.56 19.60
N PRO A 281 10.04 3.95 19.30
CA PRO A 281 8.87 3.20 19.69
C PRO A 281 8.90 1.73 19.22
N PRO A 282 8.65 0.76 20.11
CA PRO A 282 8.74 -0.67 19.79
C PRO A 282 7.56 -1.19 18.98
N ARG A 283 6.57 -0.35 18.65
CA ARG A 283 5.35 -0.70 17.93
C ARG A 283 5.07 0.32 16.84
N LEU A 284 4.52 -0.17 15.73
CA LEU A 284 4.03 0.63 14.62
C LEU A 284 2.54 0.36 14.44
N ILE A 285 1.77 1.42 14.25
CA ILE A 285 0.40 1.38 13.71
C ILE A 285 0.48 1.99 12.31
N LEU A 286 -0.09 1.31 11.33
CA LEU A 286 -0.30 1.87 10.01
C LEU A 286 -1.76 2.32 9.90
N ASN A 287 -1.96 3.56 9.46
CA ASN A 287 -3.25 4.12 9.13
C ASN A 287 -3.37 4.18 7.61
N LEU A 288 -4.38 3.48 7.08
CA LEU A 288 -4.71 3.43 5.67
C LEU A 288 -6.18 3.87 5.55
N SER A 289 -6.41 5.11 5.14
CA SER A 289 -7.76 5.68 5.05
C SER A 289 -8.23 5.76 3.61
N LEU A 290 -8.15 4.63 2.94
CA LEU A 290 -8.39 4.44 1.52
C LEU A 290 -8.96 3.04 1.27
N GLY A 291 -9.49 2.84 0.07
CA GLY A 291 -10.05 1.55 -0.33
C GLY A 291 -10.22 1.45 -1.83
N TRP A 292 -10.38 0.23 -2.31
CA TRP A 292 -10.71 -0.09 -3.69
C TRP A 292 -12.08 -0.74 -3.70
N GLU A 293 -12.92 -0.33 -4.65
CA GLU A 293 -14.07 -1.15 -5.02
C GLU A 293 -13.58 -2.30 -5.90
N ARG A 294 -14.07 -3.49 -5.60
CA ARG A 294 -13.82 -4.63 -6.47
C ARG A 294 -14.64 -4.43 -7.74
N GLU A 295 -14.03 -4.60 -8.91
CA GLU A 295 -14.77 -4.61 -10.17
C GLU A 295 -15.90 -5.66 -10.04
N LEU A 296 -17.14 -5.19 -10.21
CA LEU A 296 -18.37 -5.99 -10.15
C LEU A 296 -18.62 -6.69 -11.48
#